data_AF-A0A6P0VZP8-F1
#
_entry.id   AF-A0A6P0VZP8-F1
#
_cell.length_a   1.000
_cell.length_b   1.000
_cell.length_c   1.000
_cell.angle_alpha   90.00
_cell.angle_beta   90.00
_cell.angle_gamma   90.00
#
_symmetry.space_group_name_H-M   'P 1'
#
loop_
_entity.id
_entity.type
_entity.pdbx_description
1 polymer ?
#
loop_
_entity_poly.entity_id
_entity_poly.type
_entity_poly.pdbx_seq_one_letter_code
_entity_poly.pdbx_strand_id
1 'polypeptide(L)'
;TGDTFANLCLELESGIAVSLSVSSHAFLGNGHRLEFYGDAGTMVLDNPTSDYVGGFRLLKGTRESKSLEIIDLGDSSPKVHQDGRITVVGSLIKRFVTWQATGVPDKPSFTEGLRVQQLLEAAQLSHESGSWVLLKAGGRRQEAGGRTHP
;
A
#
# COMPACT_ATOMS: atom_id res chain seq x y z
N THR A 1 -11.45 -24.20 0.39
CA THR A 1 -10.75 -23.84 -0.87
C THR A 1 -10.43 -22.37 -0.75
N GLY A 2 -9.17 -22.00 -0.62
CA GLY A 2 -8.80 -20.58 -0.59
C GLY A 2 -8.95 -19.99 -1.97
N ASP A 3 -9.56 -18.81 -2.09
CA ASP A 3 -9.68 -18.14 -3.37
C ASP A 3 -8.29 -17.85 -3.93
N THR A 4 -8.06 -18.30 -5.16
CA THR A 4 -6.78 -18.12 -5.87
C THR A 4 -6.72 -16.77 -6.59
N PHE A 5 -7.82 -16.04 -6.61
CA PHE A 5 -8.00 -14.79 -7.31
C PHE A 5 -9.10 -13.92 -6.66
N ALA A 6 -8.87 -12.61 -6.57
CA ALA A 6 -9.84 -11.64 -6.09
C ALA A 6 -9.76 -10.34 -6.90
N ASN A 7 -10.93 -9.79 -7.26
CA ASN A 7 -11.07 -8.46 -7.83
C ASN A 7 -11.88 -7.58 -6.88
N LEU A 8 -11.37 -6.39 -6.57
CA LEU A 8 -12.06 -5.42 -5.73
C LEU A 8 -12.19 -4.10 -6.50
N CYS A 9 -13.40 -3.54 -6.47
CA CYS A 9 -13.68 -2.16 -6.85
C CYS A 9 -13.93 -1.36 -5.58
N LEU A 10 -13.22 -0.26 -5.39
CA LEU A 10 -13.30 0.58 -4.21
C LEU A 10 -13.50 2.04 -4.61
N GLU A 11 -14.19 2.80 -3.78
CA GLU A 11 -14.24 4.26 -3.87
C GLU A 11 -13.64 4.83 -2.58
N LEU A 12 -12.63 5.69 -2.72
CA LEU A 12 -12.02 6.39 -1.59
C LEU A 12 -12.94 7.52 -1.11
N GLU A 13 -12.75 8.01 0.12
CA GLU A 13 -13.50 9.16 0.65
C GLU A 13 -13.37 10.42 -0.22
N SER A 14 -12.27 10.53 -0.98
CA SER A 14 -12.06 11.59 -1.97
C SER A 14 -12.86 11.43 -3.28
N GLY A 15 -13.62 10.35 -3.45
CA GLY A 15 -14.31 9.99 -4.69
C GLY A 15 -13.40 9.31 -5.73
N ILE A 16 -12.14 9.04 -5.41
CA ILE A 16 -11.22 8.34 -6.31
C ILE A 16 -11.60 6.86 -6.38
N ALA A 17 -11.85 6.37 -7.58
CA ALA A 17 -12.07 4.95 -7.84
C ALA A 17 -10.73 4.18 -7.83
N VAL A 18 -10.72 2.99 -7.23
CA VAL A 18 -9.57 2.09 -7.17
C VAL A 18 -10.02 0.71 -7.63
N SER A 19 -9.24 0.10 -8.52
CA SER A 19 -9.39 -1.30 -8.92
C SER A 19 -8.20 -2.10 -8.43
N LEU A 20 -8.45 -3.24 -7.81
CA LEU A 20 -7.43 -4.15 -7.29
C LEU A 20 -7.70 -5.56 -7.83
N SER A 21 -6.66 -6.19 -8.37
CA SER A 21 -6.68 -7.59 -8.81
C SER A 21 -5.53 -8.32 -8.12
N VAL A 22 -5.84 -9.39 -7.38
CA VAL A 22 -4.86 -10.21 -6.67
C VAL A 22 -5.00 -11.64 -7.13
N SER A 23 -3.89 -12.27 -7.53
CA SER A 23 -3.85 -13.70 -7.86
C SER A 23 -2.66 -14.36 -7.18
N SER A 24 -2.90 -15.52 -6.56
CA SER A 24 -1.83 -16.35 -5.99
C SER A 24 -1.32 -17.44 -6.94
N HIS A 25 -1.94 -17.58 -8.12
CA HIS A 25 -1.66 -18.66 -9.07
C HIS A 25 -1.47 -18.17 -10.53
N ALA A 26 -1.24 -16.87 -10.73
CA ALA A 26 -0.94 -16.31 -12.04
C ALA A 26 0.46 -16.75 -12.49
N PHE A 27 0.54 -17.80 -13.31
CA PHE A 27 1.79 -18.21 -13.95
C PHE A 27 2.32 -17.07 -14.84
N LEU A 28 3.55 -16.62 -14.59
CA LEU A 28 4.16 -15.47 -15.26
C LEU A 28 3.33 -14.17 -15.14
N GLY A 29 2.62 -13.99 -14.02
CA GLY A 29 1.90 -12.76 -13.75
C GLY A 29 2.81 -11.52 -13.67
N ASN A 30 2.20 -10.33 -13.65
CA ASN A 30 2.89 -9.03 -13.70
C ASN A 30 3.71 -8.69 -12.43
N GLY A 31 3.79 -9.58 -11.44
CA GLY A 31 4.35 -9.28 -10.13
C GLY A 31 3.52 -8.22 -9.39
N HIS A 32 4.20 -7.29 -8.70
CA HIS A 32 3.53 -6.17 -8.05
C HIS A 32 3.47 -4.96 -8.95
N ARG A 33 2.28 -4.41 -9.14
CA ARG A 33 2.10 -3.21 -9.94
C ARG A 33 1.03 -2.31 -9.33
N LEU A 34 1.41 -1.08 -9.02
CA LEU A 34 0.52 -0.03 -8.54
C LEU A 34 0.57 1.14 -9.53
N GLU A 35 -0.59 1.58 -9.98
CA GLU A 35 -0.73 2.65 -10.98
C GLU A 35 -1.58 3.78 -10.42
N PHE A 36 -1.06 4.99 -10.52
CA PHE A 36 -1.73 6.22 -10.10
C PHE A 36 -1.91 7.12 -11.31
N TYR A 37 -3.15 7.51 -11.57
CA TYR A 37 -3.51 8.36 -12.71
C TYR A 37 -4.07 9.68 -12.18
N GLY A 38 -3.46 10.77 -12.62
CA GLY A 38 -3.86 12.13 -12.26
C GLY A 38 -3.96 13.03 -13.48
N ASP A 39 -4.31 14.28 -13.21
CA ASP A 39 -4.34 15.37 -14.18
C ASP A 39 -2.95 15.63 -14.79
N ALA A 40 -1.94 15.76 -13.93
CA ALA A 40 -0.55 16.05 -14.30
C ALA A 40 0.18 14.87 -14.97
N GLY A 41 -0.33 13.64 -14.84
CA GLY A 41 0.28 12.47 -15.44
C GLY A 41 0.00 11.16 -14.72
N THR A 42 0.88 10.20 -14.96
CA THR A 42 0.79 8.83 -14.42
C THR A 42 2.05 8.51 -13.64
N MET A 43 1.89 7.82 -12.51
CA MET A 43 2.99 7.22 -11.77
C MET A 43 2.75 5.73 -11.61
N VAL A 44 3.78 4.92 -11.82
CA VAL A 44 3.71 3.47 -11.73
C VAL A 44 4.82 2.96 -10.83
N LEU A 45 4.46 2.20 -9.81
CA LEU A 45 5.40 1.40 -9.04
C LEU A 45 5.29 -0.06 -9.51
N ASP A 46 6.36 -0.60 -10.07
CA ASP A 46 6.36 -1.88 -10.77
C ASP A 46 7.50 -2.77 -10.25
N ASN A 47 7.19 -4.01 -9.92
CA ASN A 47 8.15 -5.05 -9.59
C ASN A 47 7.75 -6.34 -10.32
N PRO A 48 8.31 -6.58 -11.52
CA PRO A 48 8.01 -7.75 -12.33
C PRO A 48 8.77 -9.00 -11.88
N THR A 49 9.53 -8.93 -10.78
CA THR A 49 10.37 -10.03 -10.29
C THR A 49 9.58 -10.96 -9.37
N SER A 50 10.16 -12.13 -9.07
CA SER A 50 9.64 -13.05 -8.05
C SER A 50 10.06 -12.68 -6.62
N ASP A 51 10.93 -11.67 -6.46
CA ASP A 51 11.28 -11.12 -5.15
C ASP A 51 10.25 -10.05 -4.78
N TYR A 52 9.40 -10.36 -3.80
CA TYR A 52 8.33 -9.47 -3.33
C TYR A 52 8.88 -8.25 -2.54
N VAL A 53 10.19 -8.18 -2.30
CA VAL A 53 10.86 -7.13 -1.53
C VAL A 53 11.77 -6.25 -2.40
N GLY A 54 12.63 -6.87 -3.20
CA GLY A 54 13.54 -6.19 -4.13
C GLY A 54 12.95 -6.04 -5.55
N GLY A 55 13.60 -5.24 -6.41
CA GLY A 55 13.24 -5.17 -7.84
C GLY A 55 12.17 -4.15 -8.22
N PHE A 56 11.71 -3.33 -7.27
CA PHE A 56 10.81 -2.22 -7.56
C PHE A 56 11.50 -1.13 -8.39
N ARG A 57 10.83 -0.71 -9.46
CA ARG A 57 11.14 0.49 -10.25
C ARG A 57 9.98 1.46 -10.15
N LEU A 58 10.30 2.74 -10.03
CA LEU A 58 9.33 3.82 -10.10
C LEU A 58 9.36 4.42 -11.50
N LEU A 59 8.21 4.50 -12.16
CA LEU A 59 8.05 5.16 -13.45
C LEU A 59 7.11 6.36 -13.32
N LYS A 60 7.35 7.39 -14.13
CA LYS A 60 6.50 8.56 -14.27
C LYS A 60 6.31 8.89 -15.74
N GLY A 61 5.10 9.29 -16.10
CA GLY A 61 4.81 9.90 -17.40
C GLY A 61 4.00 11.17 -17.21
N THR A 62 4.27 12.19 -18.01
CA THR A 62 3.48 13.43 -18.05
C THR A 62 2.78 13.58 -19.39
N ARG A 63 1.91 14.57 -19.51
CA ARG A 63 1.23 14.87 -20.78
C ARG A 63 2.21 15.34 -21.86
N GLU A 64 3.32 15.94 -21.45
CA GLU A 64 4.43 16.38 -22.29
C GLU A 64 5.31 15.20 -22.72
N SER A 65 5.71 14.31 -21.79
CA SER A 65 6.58 13.18 -22.12
C SER A 65 5.91 12.15 -23.02
N LYS A 66 4.58 11.96 -22.86
CA LYS A 66 3.78 10.95 -23.59
C LYS A 66 4.31 9.52 -23.50
N SER A 67 5.17 9.25 -22.51
CA SER A 67 5.82 7.98 -22.25
C SER A 67 6.01 7.79 -20.74
N LEU A 68 6.12 6.54 -20.29
CA LEU A 68 6.58 6.23 -18.93
C LEU A 68 8.09 6.15 -18.91
N GLU A 69 8.72 6.97 -18.09
CA GLU A 69 10.15 7.05 -17.90
C GLU A 69 10.51 6.57 -16.50
N ILE A 70 11.62 5.85 -16.37
CA ILE A 70 12.11 5.38 -15.07
C ILE A 70 12.63 6.58 -14.28
N ILE A 71 12.15 6.74 -13.06
CA ILE A 71 12.74 7.67 -12.08
C ILE A 71 13.93 6.95 -11.46
N ASP A 72 15.13 7.43 -11.77
CA ASP A 72 16.34 7.00 -11.08
C ASP A 72 16.34 7.57 -9.66
N LEU A 73 16.23 6.69 -8.67
CA LEU A 73 16.27 7.03 -7.25
C LEU A 73 17.69 6.98 -6.69
N GLY A 74 18.69 6.60 -7.51
CA GLY A 74 20.06 6.34 -7.12
C GLY A 74 20.23 5.06 -6.29
N ASP A 75 21.49 4.73 -5.98
CA ASP A 75 21.84 3.62 -5.10
C ASP A 75 21.70 4.02 -3.62
N SER A 76 20.46 4.09 -3.13
CA SER A 76 20.17 4.21 -1.69
C SER A 76 19.64 2.90 -1.09
N SER A 77 19.83 1.78 -1.81
CA SER A 77 19.31 0.47 -1.41
C SER A 77 19.85 0.07 -0.03
N PRO A 78 18.99 -0.09 1.00
CA PRO A 78 19.45 -0.57 2.29
C PRO A 78 20.06 -1.96 2.12
N LYS A 79 21.02 -2.34 2.98
CA LYS A 79 21.60 -3.70 2.95
C LYS A 79 20.47 -4.73 3.08
N VAL A 80 20.18 -5.43 2.00
CA VAL A 80 19.12 -6.44 1.94
C VAL A 80 19.73 -7.79 2.33
N HIS A 81 19.08 -8.51 3.24
CA HIS A 81 19.41 -9.92 3.51
C HIS A 81 19.18 -10.77 2.27
N GLN A 82 19.89 -11.90 2.15
CA GLN A 82 19.68 -12.85 1.03
C GLN A 82 18.22 -13.30 0.90
N ASP A 83 17.51 -13.42 2.04
CA ASP A 83 16.05 -13.52 2.09
C ASP A 83 15.47 -12.13 2.38
N GLY A 84 14.91 -11.49 1.35
CA GLY A 84 14.32 -10.15 1.46
C GLY A 84 13.24 -10.05 2.55
N ARG A 85 12.54 -11.15 2.87
CA ARG A 85 11.50 -11.16 3.91
C ARG A 85 12.07 -10.86 5.29
N ILE A 86 13.30 -11.29 5.57
CA ILE A 86 14.00 -10.98 6.82
C ILE A 86 14.22 -9.47 6.93
N THR A 87 14.57 -8.80 5.83
CA THR A 87 14.75 -7.35 5.80
C THR A 87 13.45 -6.62 6.14
N VAL A 88 12.33 -7.01 5.51
CA VAL A 88 11.03 -6.38 5.75
C VAL A 88 10.54 -6.63 7.18
N VAL A 89 10.52 -7.89 7.62
CA VAL A 89 10.06 -8.26 8.97
C VAL A 89 10.96 -7.63 10.04
N GLY A 90 12.27 -7.67 9.85
CA GLY A 90 13.24 -7.04 10.76
C GLY A 90 13.02 -5.54 10.87
N SER A 91 12.69 -4.85 9.77
CA SER A 91 12.37 -3.42 9.80
C SER A 91 11.11 -3.12 10.64
N LEU A 92 10.07 -3.96 10.54
CA LEU A 92 8.83 -3.83 11.32
C LEU A 92 9.09 -4.08 12.81
N ILE A 93 9.82 -5.15 13.15
CA ILE A 93 10.19 -5.47 14.54
C ILE A 93 11.01 -4.32 15.14
N LYS A 94 11.99 -3.79 14.39
CA LYS A 94 12.81 -2.67 14.85
C LYS A 94 11.94 -1.44 15.17
N ARG A 95 11.02 -1.07 14.28
CA ARG A 95 10.08 0.04 14.53
C ARG A 95 9.25 -0.18 15.78
N PHE A 96 8.70 -1.39 15.96
CA PHE A 96 7.90 -1.74 17.13
C PHE A 96 8.70 -1.64 18.44
N VAL A 97 9.93 -2.18 18.47
CA VAL A 97 10.81 -2.10 19.64
C VAL A 97 11.22 -0.66 19.92
N THR A 98 11.54 0.13 18.90
CA THR A 98 11.87 1.56 19.07
C THR A 98 10.69 2.34 19.63
N TRP A 99 9.47 2.10 19.14
CA TRP A 99 8.27 2.70 19.72
C TRP A 99 8.14 2.33 21.19
N GLN A 100 8.19 1.03 21.52
CA GLN A 100 8.08 0.58 22.91
C GLN A 100 9.13 1.25 23.82
N ALA A 101 10.37 1.37 23.36
CA ALA A 101 11.47 1.94 24.15
C ALA A 101 11.37 3.46 24.31
N THR A 102 10.86 4.18 23.31
CA THR A 102 10.82 5.65 23.31
C THR A 102 9.46 6.23 23.74
N GLY A 103 8.41 5.42 23.73
CA GLY A 103 7.03 5.86 23.91
C GLY A 103 6.46 6.63 22.72
N VAL A 104 7.21 6.77 21.62
CA VAL A 104 6.79 7.52 20.42
C VAL A 104 6.24 6.55 19.36
N PRO A 105 4.95 6.60 19.01
CA PRO A 105 4.37 5.72 18.01
C PRO A 105 4.97 5.88 16.61
N ASP A 106 5.18 4.76 15.93
CA ASP A 106 5.60 4.69 14.52
C ASP A 106 4.62 3.84 13.70
N LYS A 107 4.67 3.97 12.36
CA LYS A 107 3.78 3.29 11.42
C LYS A 107 4.51 2.20 10.61
N PRO A 108 3.80 1.15 10.15
CA PRO A 108 2.39 0.85 10.44
C PRO A 108 2.18 0.40 11.89
N SER A 109 0.99 0.67 12.43
CA SER A 109 0.56 0.29 13.79
C SER A 109 -0.63 -0.68 13.74
N PHE A 110 -1.14 -1.08 14.92
CA PHE A 110 -2.39 -1.85 15.00
C PHE A 110 -3.59 -1.14 14.36
N THR A 111 -3.57 0.19 14.27
CA THR A 111 -4.63 0.96 13.61
C THR A 111 -4.69 0.65 12.11
N GLU A 112 -3.54 0.64 11.44
CA GLU A 112 -3.45 0.26 10.04
C GLU A 112 -3.82 -1.22 9.83
N GLY A 113 -3.38 -2.11 10.73
CA GLY A 113 -3.75 -3.53 10.70
C GLY A 113 -5.27 -3.76 10.84
N LEU A 114 -5.92 -3.09 11.80
CA LEU A 114 -7.37 -3.16 11.98
C LEU A 114 -8.11 -2.64 10.74
N ARG A 115 -7.63 -1.55 10.13
CA ARG A 115 -8.24 -1.01 8.91
C ARG A 115 -8.17 -1.99 7.74
N VAL A 116 -7.05 -2.70 7.58
CA VAL A 116 -6.92 -3.77 6.57
C VAL A 116 -7.90 -4.90 6.86
N GLN A 117 -8.02 -5.34 8.12
CA GLN A 117 -8.96 -6.39 8.50
C GLN A 117 -10.41 -6.00 8.18
N GLN A 118 -10.81 -4.77 8.52
CA GLN A 118 -12.15 -4.25 8.21
C GLN A 118 -12.43 -4.19 6.69
N LEU A 119 -11.42 -3.86 5.89
CA LEU A 119 -11.53 -3.87 4.43
C LEU A 119 -11.74 -5.30 3.89
N LEU A 120 -11.00 -6.28 4.42
CA LEU A 120 -11.16 -7.69 4.03
C LEU A 120 -12.56 -8.22 4.37
N GLU A 121 -13.06 -7.91 5.57
CA GLU A 121 -14.41 -8.29 6.00
C GLU A 121 -15.49 -7.64 5.11
N ALA A 122 -15.34 -6.37 4.77
CA ALA A 122 -16.27 -5.68 3.88
C ALA A 122 -16.23 -6.22 2.45
N ALA A 123 -15.05 -6.60 1.93
CA ALA A 123 -14.92 -7.22 0.62
C ALA A 123 -15.64 -8.58 0.57
N GLN A 124 -15.50 -9.39 1.61
CA GLN A 124 -16.21 -10.67 1.75
C GLN A 124 -17.73 -10.45 1.78
N LEU A 125 -18.20 -9.50 2.61
CA LEU A 125 -19.63 -9.18 2.69
C LEU A 125 -20.18 -8.62 1.36
N SER A 126 -19.39 -7.81 0.66
CA SER A 126 -19.75 -7.28 -0.66
C SER A 126 -19.89 -8.41 -1.68
N HIS A 127 -18.97 -9.37 -1.68
CA HIS A 127 -19.05 -10.55 -2.53
C HIS A 127 -20.30 -11.40 -2.25
N GLU A 128 -20.60 -11.66 -0.98
CA GLU A 128 -21.76 -12.47 -0.57
C GLU A 128 -23.11 -11.79 -0.86
N SER A 129 -23.17 -10.47 -0.67
CA SER A 129 -24.40 -9.69 -0.88
C SER A 129 -24.60 -9.20 -2.31
N GLY A 130 -23.55 -9.23 -3.15
CA GLY A 130 -23.56 -8.65 -4.49
C GLY A 130 -23.76 -7.13 -4.51
N SER A 131 -23.40 -6.44 -3.42
CA SER A 131 -23.68 -5.01 -3.22
C SER A 131 -22.50 -4.23 -2.67
N TRP A 132 -22.53 -2.90 -2.81
CA TRP A 132 -21.52 -2.01 -2.24
C TRP A 132 -21.62 -2.01 -0.70
N VAL A 133 -20.48 -2.19 -0.04
CA VAL A 133 -20.38 -2.11 1.42
C VAL A 133 -19.62 -0.85 1.81
N LEU A 134 -20.24 -0.01 2.63
CA LEU A 134 -19.61 1.19 3.15
C LEU A 134 -18.68 0.85 4.31
N LEU A 135 -17.42 1.28 4.20
CA LEU A 135 -16.47 1.23 5.30
C LEU A 135 -16.64 2.43 6.23
N LYS A 136 -16.70 2.19 7.54
CA LYS A 136 -16.67 3.27 8.53
C LYS A 136 -15.30 3.94 8.48
N ALA A 137 -15.27 5.27 8.32
CA ALA A 137 -14.03 6.03 8.42
C ALA A 137 -13.42 5.84 9.82
N GLY A 138 -12.20 5.29 9.90
CA GLY A 138 -11.41 5.35 11.12
C GLY A 138 -11.19 6.82 11.50
N GLY A 139 -11.53 7.18 12.74
CA GLY A 139 -11.63 8.56 13.21
C GLY A 139 -10.47 9.47 12.76
N ARG A 140 -10.82 10.65 12.24
CA ARG A 140 -9.88 11.74 11.95
C ARG A 140 -9.04 12.04 13.20
N ARG A 141 -7.73 12.18 13.04
CA ARG A 141 -6.86 12.82 14.05
C ARG A 141 -7.43 14.21 14.33
N GLN A 142 -7.77 14.49 15.59
CA GLN A 142 -7.75 15.87 16.07
C GLN A 142 -6.29 16.33 15.98
N GLU A 143 -6.00 17.24 15.06
CA GLU A 143 -4.82 18.07 15.19
C GLU A 143 -4.98 18.87 16.50
N ALA A 144 -4.06 18.67 17.43
CA ALA A 144 -4.03 19.40 18.68
C ALA A 144 -3.72 20.88 18.37
N GLY A 145 -4.77 21.64 18.12
CA GLY A 145 -4.73 23.10 18.10
C GLY A 145 -4.48 23.63 19.51
N GLY A 146 -3.50 24.53 19.61
CA GLY A 146 -3.50 25.61 20.58
C GLY A 146 -3.09 25.27 22.01
N ARG A 147 -1.83 25.53 22.35
CA ARG A 147 -1.52 26.22 23.61
C ARG A 147 -0.71 27.47 23.31
N THR A 148 -1.41 28.56 23.04
CA THR A 148 -0.97 29.89 23.45
C THR A 148 -1.18 29.98 24.96
N HIS A 149 -0.13 30.31 25.69
CA HIS A 149 -0.22 30.76 27.08
C HIS A 149 0.74 31.93 27.29
N PRO A 150 0.38 32.82 28.23
CA PRO A 150 0.52 34.28 28.16
C PRO A 150 1.94 34.82 28.37
#